data_AF-A0A965Z8Z8-F1
#
_entry.id   AF-A0A965Z8Z8-F1
#
_cell.length_a   1.000
_cell.length_b   1.000
_cell.length_c   1.000
_cell.angle_alpha   90.00
_cell.angle_beta   90.00
_cell.angle_gamma   90.00
#
_symmetry.space_group_name_H-M   'P 1'
#
loop_
_entity.id
_entity.type
_entity.pdbx_description
1 polymer ?
#
loop_
_entity_poly.entity_id
_entity_poly.type
_entity_poly.pdbx_seq_one_letter_code
_entity_poly.pdbx_strand_id
1 'polypeptide(L)'
;LNFLLIPRYFALGSAYASVFTQFLIATFQLVVVVKTFKLRPNYSYLLRLLIYVLCVFSAGYFFKTAGFAWGWGFVATIAVSVFLAAVLKLLNIKSLIGIIKDKTKA
;
A
#
# COMPACT_ATOMS: atom_id res chain seq x y z
N LEU A 1 -6.48 -10.45 -19.86
CA LEU A 1 -5.09 -10.90 -19.63
C LEU A 1 -5.00 -12.33 -19.11
N ASN A 2 -5.74 -12.70 -18.06
CA ASN A 2 -5.72 -14.06 -17.47
C ASN A 2 -5.93 -15.18 -18.49
N PHE A 3 -6.91 -15.06 -19.39
CA PHE A 3 -7.23 -16.07 -20.41
C PHE A 3 -6.10 -16.34 -21.43
N LEU A 4 -5.14 -15.42 -21.59
CA LEU A 4 -3.99 -15.53 -22.49
C LEU A 4 -2.74 -16.07 -21.79
N LEU A 5 -2.53 -15.72 -20.52
CA LEU A 5 -1.32 -16.10 -19.77
C LEU A 5 -1.44 -17.43 -19.00
N ILE A 6 -2.64 -17.79 -18.55
CA ILE A 6 -2.89 -19.03 -17.79
C ILE A 6 -2.56 -20.30 -18.62
N PRO A 7 -2.90 -20.41 -19.93
CA PRO A 7 -2.62 -21.63 -20.69
C PRO A 7 -1.13 -21.94 -20.87
N ARG A 8 -0.25 -20.94 -20.74
CA ARG A 8 1.20 -21.08 -21.01
C ARG A 8 2.07 -21.03 -19.76
N TYR A 9 1.62 -20.35 -18.70
CA TYR A 9 2.39 -20.14 -17.47
C TYR A 9 1.65 -20.53 -16.18
N PHE A 10 0.46 -21.14 -16.30
CA PHE A 10 -0.35 -21.62 -15.17
C PHE A 10 -0.49 -20.59 -14.03
N ALA A 11 -0.08 -20.93 -12.81
CA ALA A 11 -0.21 -20.10 -11.61
C ALA A 11 0.62 -18.80 -11.69
N LEU A 12 1.84 -18.85 -12.25
CA LEU A 12 2.67 -17.66 -12.45
C LEU A 12 2.01 -16.71 -13.45
N GLY A 13 1.44 -17.26 -14.52
CA GLY A 13 0.67 -16.50 -15.52
C GLY A 13 -0.51 -15.77 -14.90
N SER A 14 -1.23 -16.41 -13.98
CA SER A 14 -2.35 -15.78 -13.26
C SER A 14 -1.91 -14.67 -12.31
N ALA A 15 -0.78 -14.85 -11.61
CA ALA A 15 -0.22 -13.84 -10.73
C ALA A 15 0.18 -12.57 -11.51
N TYR A 16 0.95 -12.73 -12.59
CA TYR A 16 1.32 -11.60 -13.46
C TYR A 16 0.11 -10.93 -14.09
N ALA A 17 -0.85 -11.72 -14.58
CA ALA A 17 -2.06 -11.18 -15.18
C ALA A 17 -2.91 -10.38 -14.20
N SER A 18 -3.02 -10.84 -12.95
CA SER A 18 -3.80 -10.16 -11.92
C SER A 18 -3.14 -8.87 -11.47
N VAL A 19 -1.83 -8.89 -11.19
CA VAL A 19 -1.08 -7.68 -10.81
C VAL A 19 -1.12 -6.63 -11.93
N PHE A 20 -0.92 -7.04 -13.17
CA PHE A 20 -0.95 -6.12 -14.32
C PHE A 20 -2.34 -5.53 -14.55
N THR A 21 -3.38 -6.37 -14.48
CA THR A 21 -4.76 -5.89 -14.64
C THR A 21 -5.13 -4.91 -13.54
N GLN A 22 -4.81 -5.23 -12.27
CA GLN A 22 -5.09 -4.35 -11.14
C GLN A 22 -4.31 -3.02 -11.25
N PHE A 23 -3.05 -3.09 -11.68
CA PHE A 23 -2.24 -1.89 -11.90
C PHE A 23 -2.82 -0.98 -12.98
N LEU A 24 -3.24 -1.53 -14.12
CA LEU A 24 -3.89 -0.76 -15.19
C LEU A 24 -5.20 -0.14 -14.73
N ILE A 25 -6.08 -0.93 -14.10
CA ILE A 25 -7.38 -0.44 -13.62
C ILE A 25 -7.19 0.69 -12.60
N ALA A 26 -6.32 0.48 -11.61
CA ALA A 26 -6.02 1.49 -10.60
C ALA A 26 -5.43 2.77 -11.22
N THR A 27 -4.54 2.64 -12.20
CA THR A 27 -3.96 3.78 -12.91
C THR A 27 -5.01 4.57 -13.68
N PHE A 28 -5.86 3.90 -14.47
CA PHE A 28 -6.93 4.58 -15.19
C PHE A 28 -7.91 5.27 -14.23
N GLN A 29 -8.30 4.60 -13.16
CA GLN A 29 -9.22 5.16 -12.17
C GLN A 29 -8.60 6.37 -11.46
N LEU A 30 -7.31 6.31 -11.11
CA LEU A 30 -6.58 7.45 -10.54
C LEU A 30 -6.54 8.63 -11.51
N VAL A 31 -6.22 8.40 -12.80
CA VAL A 31 -6.20 9.46 -13.82
C VAL A 31 -7.57 10.11 -13.98
N VAL A 32 -8.64 9.31 -14.07
CA VAL A 32 -10.01 9.82 -14.19
C VAL A 32 -10.39 10.64 -12.96
N VAL A 33 -10.16 10.14 -11.75
CA VAL A 33 -10.51 10.86 -10.52
C VAL A 33 -9.72 12.16 -10.38
N VAL A 34 -8.41 12.14 -10.65
CA VAL A 34 -7.57 13.35 -10.57
C VAL A 34 -8.03 14.39 -11.59
N LYS A 35 -8.37 13.99 -12.83
CA LYS A 35 -8.87 14.92 -13.85
C LYS A 35 -10.28 15.45 -13.54
N THR A 36 -11.20 14.59 -13.14
CA THR A 36 -12.61 14.96 -12.89
C THR A 36 -12.75 15.80 -11.64
N PHE A 37 -12.12 15.41 -10.53
CA PHE A 37 -12.22 16.11 -9.24
C PHE A 37 -11.10 17.14 -9.01
N LYS A 38 -10.18 17.30 -9.98
CA LYS A 38 -9.04 18.23 -9.91
C LYS A 38 -8.24 18.09 -8.60
N LEU A 39 -8.10 16.86 -8.11
CA LEU A 39 -7.42 16.59 -6.85
C LEU A 39 -5.96 17.00 -6.95
N ARG A 40 -5.47 17.71 -5.93
CA ARG A 40 -4.05 18.06 -5.81
C ARG A 40 -3.37 17.00 -4.95
N PRO A 41 -2.61 16.05 -5.54
CA PRO A 41 -1.92 15.05 -4.76
C PRO A 41 -0.92 15.73 -3.81
N ASN A 42 -0.90 15.30 -2.55
CA ASN A 42 0.08 15.78 -1.59
C ASN A 42 1.39 14.99 -1.78
N TYR A 43 2.30 15.54 -2.57
CA TYR A 43 3.59 14.92 -2.88
C TYR A 43 4.45 14.67 -1.62
N SER A 44 4.32 15.49 -0.58
CA SER A 44 5.02 15.25 0.69
C SER A 44 4.51 14.00 1.39
N TYR A 45 3.19 13.80 1.41
CA TYR A 45 2.58 12.57 1.91
C TYR A 45 3.00 11.35 1.07
N LEU A 46 3.02 11.49 -0.26
CA LEU A 46 3.41 10.40 -1.17
C LEU A 46 4.87 9.98 -0.98
N LEU A 47 5.78 10.94 -0.77
CA LEU A 47 7.18 10.64 -0.46
C LEU A 47 7.33 9.90 0.88
N ARG A 48 6.62 10.35 1.94
CA ARG A 48 6.61 9.65 3.23
C ARG A 48 6.07 8.24 3.11
N LEU A 49 5.03 8.04 2.30
CA LEU A 49 4.45 6.73 2.04
C LEU A 49 5.45 5.83 1.30
N LEU A 50 6.20 6.36 0.34
CA LEU A 50 7.23 5.62 -0.38
C LEU A 50 8.37 5.19 0.57
N ILE A 51 8.86 6.11 1.41
CA ILE A 51 9.86 5.81 2.45
C ILE A 51 9.34 4.71 3.39
N TYR A 52 8.09 4.83 3.84
CA TYR A 52 7.44 3.83 4.68
C TYR A 52 7.47 2.43 4.06
N VAL A 53 7.03 2.30 2.80
CA VAL A 53 7.00 1.01 2.09
C VAL A 53 8.41 0.40 2.01
N LEU A 54 9.41 1.20 1.64
CA LEU A 54 10.80 0.74 1.55
C LEU A 54 11.33 0.26 2.91
N CYS A 55 11.14 1.05 3.97
CA CYS A 55 11.61 0.68 5.30
C CYS A 55 10.91 -0.57 5.85
N VAL A 56 9.60 -0.73 5.65
CA VAL A 56 8.88 -1.94 6.09
C VAL A 56 9.37 -3.17 5.32
N PHE A 57 9.59 -3.04 4.01
CA PHE A 57 10.14 -4.13 3.21
C PHE A 57 11.56 -4.53 3.66
N SER A 58 12.42 -3.54 3.90
CA SER A 58 13.76 -3.76 4.44
C SER A 58 13.73 -4.40 5.83
N ALA A 59 12.82 -3.99 6.71
CA ALA A 59 12.66 -4.60 8.03
C ALA A 59 12.23 -6.06 7.94
N GLY A 60 11.24 -6.37 7.10
CA GLY A 60 10.80 -7.76 6.88
C GLY A 60 11.91 -8.63 6.28
N TYR A 61 12.67 -8.11 5.33
CA TYR A 61 13.83 -8.79 4.78
C TYR A 61 14.91 -9.04 5.84
N PHE A 62 15.21 -8.03 6.66
CA PHE A 62 16.19 -8.13 7.75
C PHE A 62 15.79 -9.20 8.79
N PHE A 63 14.53 -9.20 9.24
CA PHE A 63 14.07 -10.21 10.21
C PHE A 63 14.07 -11.62 9.64
N LYS A 64 13.81 -11.77 8.34
CA LYS A 64 13.91 -13.06 7.64
C LYS A 64 15.36 -13.54 7.56
N THR A 65 16.33 -12.66 7.28
CA THR A 65 17.74 -13.05 7.13
C THR A 65 18.48 -13.17 8.47
N ALA A 66 18.02 -12.51 9.52
CA ALA A 66 18.61 -12.58 10.86
C ALA A 66 18.33 -13.90 11.61
N GLY A 67 17.65 -14.86 10.99
CA GLY A 67 17.44 -16.20 11.57
C GLY A 67 16.35 -16.28 12.62
N PHE A 68 15.49 -15.26 12.76
CA PHE A 68 14.31 -15.35 13.62
C PHE A 68 13.36 -16.43 13.11
N ALA A 69 12.68 -17.12 14.04
CA ALA A 69 11.57 -17.98 13.66
C ALA A 69 10.52 -17.12 12.91
N TRP A 70 9.97 -17.68 11.83
CA TRP A 70 9.11 -16.94 10.89
C TRP A 70 7.99 -16.14 11.58
N GLY A 71 7.33 -16.74 12.58
CA GLY A 71 6.28 -16.07 13.36
C GLY A 71 6.77 -14.85 14.14
N TRP A 72 7.94 -14.93 14.78
CA TRP A 72 8.53 -13.80 15.49
C TRP A 72 8.97 -12.69 14.54
N GLY A 73 9.57 -13.05 13.40
CA GLY A 73 9.93 -12.07 12.36
C GLY A 73 8.70 -11.35 11.79
N PHE A 74 7.58 -12.06 11.62
CA PHE A 74 6.32 -11.48 11.17
C PHE A 74 5.76 -10.48 12.19
N VAL A 75 5.67 -10.86 13.47
CA VAL A 75 5.20 -9.98 14.55
C VAL A 75 6.10 -8.75 14.69
N ALA A 76 7.43 -8.93 14.61
CA ALA A 76 8.39 -7.82 14.65
C ALA A 76 8.21 -6.85 13.47
N THR A 77 7.97 -7.38 12.26
CA THR A 77 7.69 -6.54 11.08
C THR A 77 6.40 -5.73 11.25
N ILE A 78 5.35 -6.33 11.82
CA ILE A 78 4.11 -5.61 12.15
C ILE A 78 4.38 -4.49 13.14
N ALA A 79 5.10 -4.77 14.25
CA ALA A 79 5.41 -3.77 15.26
C ALA A 79 6.19 -2.58 14.66
N VAL A 80 7.21 -2.86 13.84
CA VAL A 80 7.98 -1.83 13.12
C VAL A 80 7.10 -1.04 12.15
N SER A 81 6.20 -1.70 11.43
CA SER A 81 5.29 -1.03 10.49
C SER A 81 4.34 -0.06 11.21
N VAL A 82 3.73 -0.45 12.32
CA VAL A 82 2.85 0.42 13.10
C VAL A 82 3.63 1.61 13.66
N PHE A 83 4.80 1.36 14.24
CA PHE A 83 5.67 2.41 14.76
C PHE A 83 6.08 3.40 13.67
N LEU A 84 6.53 2.92 12.51
CA LEU A 84 6.99 3.76 11.42
C LEU A 84 5.85 4.58 10.80
N ALA A 85 4.65 4.01 10.68
CA ALA A 85 3.47 4.74 10.22
C ALA A 85 3.12 5.91 11.14
N ALA A 86 3.28 5.74 12.45
CA ALA A 86 3.08 6.79 13.44
C ALA A 86 4.17 7.88 13.34
N VAL A 87 5.44 7.50 13.27
CA VAL A 87 6.59 8.45 13.16
C VAL A 87 6.50 9.28 11.89
N LEU A 88 6.17 8.66 10.75
CA LEU A 88 6.01 9.35 9.47
C LEU A 88 4.72 10.17 9.38
N LYS A 89 3.87 10.14 10.42
CA LYS A 89 2.56 10.81 10.50
C LYS A 89 1.69 10.48 9.29
N LEU A 90 1.75 9.22 8.82
CA LEU A 90 0.89 8.73 7.75
C LEU A 90 -0.57 8.61 8.23
N LEU A 91 -0.75 8.33 9.53
CA LEU A 91 -2.05 8.35 10.17
C LEU A 91 -2.45 9.80 10.49
N ASN A 92 -3.14 10.46 9.56
CA ASN A 92 -3.73 11.78 9.81
C ASN A 92 -5.04 11.64 10.62
N ILE A 93 -4.89 11.26 11.90
CA ILE A 93 -6.00 11.02 12.85
C ILE A 93 -6.95 12.23 12.93
N LYS A 94 -6.42 13.45 12.84
CA LYS A 94 -7.22 14.68 12.82
C LYS A 94 -8.16 14.74 11.61
N SER A 95 -7.66 14.39 10.43
CA SER A 95 -8.47 14.30 9.22
C SER A 95 -9.53 13.21 9.32
N LEU A 96 -9.20 12.07 9.92
CA LEU A 96 -10.14 10.96 10.12
C LEU A 96 -11.30 11.35 11.04
N ILE A 97 -11.00 11.99 12.17
CA ILE A 97 -12.00 12.51 13.12
C ILE A 97 -12.86 13.59 12.47
N GLY A 98 -12.26 14.46 11.65
CA GLY A 98 -12.97 15.48 10.89
C GLY A 98 -14.06 14.90 9.99
N ILE A 99 -13.73 13.87 9.20
CA ILE A 99 -14.68 13.21 8.29
C ILE A 99 -15.85 12.57 9.05
N ILE A 100 -15.58 11.93 10.20
CA ILE A 100 -16.63 11.30 11.01
C ILE A 100 -17.55 12.34 11.63
N LYS A 101 -16.99 13.46 12.12
CA LYS A 101 -17.73 14.55 12.75
C LYS A 101 -18.57 15.37 11.75
N ASP A 102 -18.12 15.52 10.51
CA ASP A 102 -18.83 16.24 9.45
C ASP A 102 -20.11 15.48 9.03
N LYS A 103 -20.04 14.15 8.94
CA LYS A 103 -21.21 13.30 8.64
C LYS A 103 -22.29 13.29 9.72
N THR A 104 -22.03 13.81 10.92
CA THR A 104 -23.02 13.94 12.00
C THR A 104 -23.80 15.26 11.94
N LYS A 105 -23.47 16.16 11.01
CA LYS A 105 -24.13 17.48 10.88
C LYS A 105 -25.02 17.64 9.63
N ALA A 106 -25.26 16.57 8.88
CA ALA A 106 -26.18 16.56 7.74
C ALA A 106 -27.49 15.84 8.10
#